data_AF-A0A961DPT7-F1
#
_entry.id   AF-A0A961DPT7-F1
#
_cell.length_a   1.000
_cell.length_b   1.000
_cell.length_c   1.000
_cell.angle_alpha   90.00
_cell.angle_beta   90.00
_cell.angle_gamma   90.00
#
_symmetry.space_group_name_H-M   'P 1'
#
loop_
_entity.id
_entity.type
_entity.pdbx_description
1 polymer ?
#
loop_
_entity_poly.entity_id
_entity_poly.type
_entity_poly.pdbx_seq_one_letter_code
_entity_poly.pdbx_strand_id
1 'polypeptide(L)' 'MGRPGLVADHRHLDELVLLRRVRDRIDREHALPLDVESLARDAGMSAGHLSRQFKAAYGEPPYSYLMTRRVERAMMLLR' A
#
# COMPACT_ATOMS: atom_id res chain seq x y z
N MET A 1 20.41 -8.95 -30.88
CA MET A 1 20.34 -9.46 -29.49
C MET A 1 19.65 -8.37 -28.65
N GLY A 2 18.35 -8.48 -28.43
CA GLY A 2 17.54 -7.44 -27.79
C GLY A 2 17.73 -7.45 -26.27
N ARG A 3 17.97 -6.29 -25.66
CA ARG A 3 18.18 -6.12 -24.22
C ARG A 3 16.84 -6.36 -23.48
N PRO A 4 16.67 -7.47 -22.71
CA PRO A 4 15.40 -7.78 -22.05
C PRO A 4 15.14 -6.95 -20.77
N GLY A 5 16.11 -6.14 -20.33
CA GLY A 5 16.11 -5.52 -19.00
C GLY A 5 15.22 -4.28 -18.82
N LEU A 6 14.94 -3.51 -19.88
CA LEU A 6 14.18 -2.25 -19.73
C LEU A 6 12.75 -2.50 -19.27
N VAL A 7 12.08 -3.54 -19.77
CA VAL A 7 10.65 -3.78 -19.46
C VAL A 7 10.46 -4.22 -18.00
N ALA A 8 11.44 -4.90 -17.41
CA ALA A 8 11.40 -5.33 -16.01
C ALA A 8 11.50 -4.14 -15.05
N ASP A 9 12.39 -3.18 -15.33
CA ASP A 9 12.52 -1.95 -14.53
C ASP A 9 11.25 -1.10 -14.55
N HIS A 10 10.62 -0.93 -15.73
CA HIS A 10 9.40 -0.11 -15.82
C HIS A 10 8.24 -0.74 -15.02
N ARG A 11 8.08 -2.06 -15.07
CA ARG A 11 7.05 -2.76 -14.29
C ARG A 11 7.27 -2.63 -12.78
N HIS A 12 8.52 -2.71 -12.33
CA HIS A 12 8.85 -2.54 -10.92
C HIS A 12 8.59 -1.11 -10.44
N LEU A 13 8.94 -0.11 -11.26
CA LEU A 13 8.63 1.28 -10.96
C LEU A 13 7.12 1.55 -10.91
N ASP A 14 6.35 1.01 -11.87
CA ASP A 14 4.89 1.12 -11.89
C ASP A 14 4.27 0.52 -10.61
N GLU A 15 4.79 -0.63 -10.17
CA GLU A 15 4.36 -1.28 -8.94
C GLU A 15 4.66 -0.42 -7.71
N LEU A 16 5.85 0.16 -7.60
CA LEU A 16 6.18 1.08 -6.50
C LEU A 16 5.28 2.33 -6.50
N VAL A 17 4.89 2.84 -7.67
CA VAL A 17 3.93 3.95 -7.78
C VAL A 17 2.56 3.52 -7.26
N LEU A 18 2.08 2.32 -7.59
CA LEU A 18 0.82 1.79 -7.09
C LEU A 18 0.85 1.60 -5.56
N LEU A 19 1.92 1.01 -5.02
CA LEU A 19 2.09 0.83 -3.57
C LEU A 19 2.11 2.16 -2.83
N ARG A 20 2.76 3.19 -3.41
CA ARG A 20 2.74 4.54 -2.84
C ARG A 20 1.35 5.14 -2.82
N ARG A 21 0.55 4.97 -3.89
CA ARG A 21 -0.85 5.43 -3.91
C ARG A 21 -1.69 4.75 -2.85
N VAL A 22 -1.49 3.44 -2.64
CA VAL A 22 -2.18 2.70 -1.56
C VAL A 22 -1.81 3.29 -0.19
N ARG A 23 -0.52 3.53 0.07
CA ARG A 23 -0.07 4.13 1.33
C ARG A 23 -0.67 5.53 1.54
N ASP A 24 -0.57 6.38 0.53
CA ASP A 24 -1.08 7.76 0.60
C ASP A 24 -2.60 7.79 0.84
N ARG A 25 -3.33 6.79 0.33
CA ARG A 25 -4.76 6.63 0.62
C ARG A 25 -5.01 6.20 2.06
N ILE A 26 -4.30 5.18 2.56
CA ILE A 26 -4.40 4.77 3.98
C ILE A 26 -4.15 5.99 4.88
N ASP A 27 -3.12 6.77 4.60
CA ASP A 27 -2.75 7.94 5.38
C ASP A 27 -3.86 9.01 5.44
N ARG A 28 -4.56 9.23 4.34
CA ARG A 28 -5.64 10.24 4.24
C ARG A 28 -6.97 9.74 4.77
N GLU A 29 -7.29 8.47 4.52
CA GLU A 29 -8.61 7.90 4.73
C GLU A 29 -8.68 6.96 5.95
N HIS A 30 -7.62 6.86 6.77
CA HIS A 30 -7.55 5.94 7.92
C HIS A 30 -8.75 5.99 8.88
N ALA A 31 -9.45 7.12 8.96
CA ALA A 31 -10.65 7.31 9.79
C ALA A 31 -11.93 6.68 9.20
N LEU A 32 -11.93 6.31 7.92
CA LEU A 32 -13.04 5.65 7.23
C LEU A 32 -12.97 4.12 7.41
N PRO A 33 -14.07 3.38 7.18
CA PRO A 33 -14.05 1.92 7.10
C PRO A 33 -13.33 1.44 5.82
N LEU A 34 -12.02 1.66 5.80
CA LEU A 34 -11.10 1.14 4.79
C LEU A 34 -10.92 -0.37 4.97
N ASP A 35 -10.98 -1.07 3.85
CA ASP A 35 -10.68 -2.49 3.74
C ASP A 35 -9.55 -2.72 2.73
N VAL A 36 -8.72 -3.73 3.01
CA VAL A 36 -7.56 -4.10 2.21
C VAL A 36 -7.98 -4.60 0.82
N GLU A 37 -9.15 -5.24 0.68
CA GLU A 37 -9.61 -5.65 -0.66
C GLU A 37 -9.92 -4.45 -1.55
N SER A 38 -10.50 -3.39 -0.99
CA SER A 38 -10.79 -2.15 -1.73
C SER A 38 -9.48 -1.46 -2.17
N LEU A 39 -8.48 -1.41 -1.29
CA LEU A 39 -7.15 -0.90 -1.63
C LEU A 39 -6.47 -1.72 -2.74
N ALA A 40 -6.62 -3.05 -2.68
CA ALA A 40 -6.05 -3.95 -3.67
C ALA A 40 -6.72 -3.80 -5.03
N ARG A 41 -8.06 -3.70 -5.05
CA ARG A 41 -8.84 -3.46 -6.27
C ARG A 41 -8.41 -2.18 -6.97
N ASP A 42 -8.21 -1.09 -6.22
CA ASP A 42 -7.78 0.19 -6.78
C ASP A 42 -6.34 0.17 -7.30
N ALA A 43 -5.49 -0.69 -6.75
CA ALA A 43 -4.15 -0.96 -7.26
C ALA A 43 -4.13 -1.99 -8.41
N GLY A 44 -5.26 -2.58 -8.80
CA GLY A 44 -5.32 -3.66 -9.78
C GLY A 44 -4.64 -4.95 -9.31
N MET A 45 -4.56 -5.17 -7.99
CA MET A 45 -3.90 -6.31 -7.35
C MET A 45 -4.89 -7.18 -6.61
N SER A 46 -4.54 -8.45 -6.41
CA SER A 46 -5.21 -9.25 -5.38
C SER A 46 -4.75 -8.81 -3.99
N ALA A 47 -5.61 -8.95 -2.97
CA ALA A 47 -5.28 -8.56 -1.60
C ALA A 47 -4.02 -9.24 -1.05
N GLY A 48 -3.81 -10.52 -1.41
CA GLY A 48 -2.61 -11.26 -1.06
C GLY A 48 -1.36 -10.76 -1.77
N HIS A 49 -1.46 -10.35 -3.05
CA HIS A 49 -0.35 -9.74 -3.78
C HIS A 49 0.00 -8.39 -3.17
N LEU A 50 -1.00 -7.51 -2.98
CA LEU A 50 -0.82 -6.22 -2.34
C LEU A 50 -0.14 -6.38 -0.97
N SER A 51 -0.61 -7.31 -0.15
CA SER A 51 -0.04 -7.50 1.20
C SER A 51 1.44 -7.87 1.18
N ARG A 52 1.87 -8.73 0.26
CA ARG A 52 3.28 -9.13 0.12
C ARG A 52 4.13 -7.97 -0.37
N GLN A 53 3.69 -7.27 -1.41
CA GLN A 53 4.45 -6.19 -2.04
C GLN A 53 4.53 -4.95 -1.15
N PHE A 54 3.43 -4.61 -0.48
CA PHE A 54 3.39 -3.51 0.47
C PHE A 54 4.31 -3.79 1.68
N LYS A 55 4.30 -5.03 2.22
CA LYS A 55 5.25 -5.41 3.27
C LYS A 55 6.70 -5.34 2.79
N ALA A 56 6.98 -5.79 1.57
CA ALA A 56 8.34 -5.70 1.00
C ALA A 56 8.81 -4.24 0.86
N ALA A 57 7.90 -3.32 0.50
CA ALA A 57 8.22 -1.90 0.32
C ALA A 57 8.24 -1.07 1.61
N TYR A 58 7.38 -1.38 2.59
CA TYR A 58 7.13 -0.54 3.77
C TYR A 58 7.35 -1.25 5.12
N GLY A 59 7.74 -2.53 5.13
CA GLY A 59 8.10 -3.28 6.33
C GLY A 59 6.93 -4.01 7.02
N GLU A 60 5.69 -3.59 6.80
CA GLU A 60 4.49 -4.22 7.37
C GLU A 60 3.34 -4.35 6.35
N PRO A 61 2.40 -5.29 6.52
CA PRO A 61 1.23 -5.40 5.65
C PRO A 61 0.25 -4.20 5.74
N PRO A 62 -0.58 -3.95 4.71
CA PRO A 62 -1.51 -2.82 4.67
C PRO A 62 -2.48 -2.78 5.85
N TYR A 63 -2.95 -3.94 6.31
CA TYR A 63 -3.86 -4.02 7.46
C TYR A 63 -3.22 -3.51 8.74
N SER A 64 -2.00 -3.98 9.05
CA SER A 64 -1.24 -3.55 10.22
C SER A 64 -0.93 -2.06 10.17
N TYR A 65 -0.48 -1.57 9.00
CA TYR A 65 -0.21 -0.15 8.78
C TYR A 65 -1.45 0.72 9.04
N LEU A 66 -2.63 0.33 8.53
CA LEU A 66 -3.90 1.03 8.77
C LEU A 66 -4.26 1.07 10.27
N MET A 67 -4.07 -0.04 11.00
CA MET A 67 -4.32 -0.06 12.44
C MET A 67 -3.39 0.90 13.18
N THR A 68 -2.10 0.91 12.85
CA THR A 68 -1.12 1.84 13.43
C THR A 68 -1.56 3.29 13.24
N ARG A 69 -1.95 3.69 12.03
CA ARG A 69 -2.41 5.06 11.75
C ARG A 69 -3.68 5.44 12.52
N ARG A 70 -4.61 4.50 12.69
CA ARG A 70 -5.82 4.71 13.51
C ARG A 70 -5.48 4.93 14.99
N VAL A 71 -4.56 4.14 15.53
CA VAL A 71 -4.12 4.26 16.93
C VAL A 71 -3.40 5.58 17.16
N GLU A 72 -2.44 5.93 16.29
CA GLU A 72 -1.74 7.23 16.34
C GLU A 72 -2.71 8.40 16.30
N ARG A 73 -3.74 8.33 15.43
CA ARG A 73 -4.76 9.37 15.36
C ARG A 73 -5.58 9.47 16.64
N ALA A 74 -5.98 8.35 17.21
CA ALA A 74 -6.72 8.32 18.47
C ALA A 74 -5.87 8.90 19.61
N MET A 75 -4.59 8.55 19.71
CA MET A 75 -3.67 9.11 20.70
C MET A 75 -3.53 10.64 20.57
N MET A 76 -3.47 11.18 19.35
CA MET A 76 -3.45 12.62 19.12
C MET A 76 -4.74 13.36 19.53
N LEU A 77 -5.85 12.65 19.75
CA LEU A 77 -7.12 13.24 20.20
C LEU A 77 -7.29 13.19 21.73
N LEU A 78 -6.42 12.45 22.44
CA LEU A 78 -6.46 12.29 23.90
C LEU A 78 -5.45 13.18 24.64
N ARG A 79 -4.78 14.08 23.92
CA ARG A 79 -3.84 15.08 24.45
C ARG A 79 -4.49 16.45 24.58
#